data_AF-A0A3B9LXK4-F1
#
_entry.id   AF-A0A3B9LXK4-F1
#
_cell.length_a   1.000
_cell.length_b   1.000
_cell.length_c   1.000
_cell.angle_alpha   90.00
_cell.angle_beta   90.00
_cell.angle_gamma   90.00
#
_symmetry.space_group_name_H-M   'P 1'
#
loop_
_entity.id
_entity.type
_entity.pdbx_description
1 polymer ?
#
loop_
_entity_poly.entity_id
_entity_poly.type
_entity_poly.pdbx_seq_one_letter_code
_entity_poly.pdbx_strand_id
1 'polypeptide(L)'
;MKSKVIQVTGLALTIAYAAFIIWIYATEPRTFKDVANSAEVAAGTYQINQEKFAAGHSLFLREQFRAARDEWQRADPAQGDARTQFYIAYSFYREGWGRVYYDQDLFKQGLEAANRAANLASTAPLTIDDPNLNMHTVAELKAELEQGVEQSWSDVNPLKVLRTRK
;
A
#
# COMPACT_ATOMS: atom_id res chain seq x y z
N MET A 1 -5.01 -59.41 -12.00
CA MET A 1 -5.60 -58.09 -11.65
C MET A 1 -4.82 -57.32 -10.59
N LYS A 2 -4.09 -57.97 -9.65
CA LYS A 2 -3.35 -57.29 -8.56
C LYS A 2 -2.12 -56.46 -9.01
N SER A 3 -1.39 -56.86 -10.07
CA SER A 3 -0.17 -56.14 -10.50
C SER A 3 -0.45 -54.80 -11.20
N LYS A 4 -1.56 -54.69 -11.96
CA LYS A 4 -1.98 -53.43 -12.59
C LYS A 4 -2.34 -52.37 -11.55
N VAL A 5 -2.95 -52.75 -10.44
CA VAL A 5 -3.30 -51.82 -9.36
C VAL A 5 -2.02 -51.24 -8.74
N ILE A 6 -1.01 -52.08 -8.48
CA ILE A 6 0.26 -51.62 -7.89
C ILE A 6 1.00 -50.67 -8.84
N GLN A 7 1.02 -50.95 -10.14
CA GLN A 7 1.64 -50.07 -11.14
C GLN A 7 0.93 -48.72 -11.27
N VAL A 8 -0.41 -48.73 -11.29
CA VAL A 8 -1.20 -47.49 -11.37
C VAL A 8 -1.02 -46.65 -10.10
N THR A 9 -0.97 -47.29 -8.92
CA THR A 9 -0.73 -46.58 -7.66
C THR A 9 0.67 -45.97 -7.61
N GLY A 10 1.71 -46.70 -8.04
CA GLY A 10 3.07 -46.18 -8.09
C GLY A 10 3.21 -44.98 -9.04
N LEU A 11 2.55 -45.05 -10.21
CA LEU A 11 2.53 -43.97 -11.20
C LEU A 11 1.77 -42.73 -10.67
N ALA A 12 0.62 -42.94 -10.04
CA ALA A 12 -0.15 -41.84 -9.45
C ALA A 12 0.64 -41.13 -8.34
N LEU A 13 1.37 -41.88 -7.51
CA LEU A 13 2.13 -41.34 -6.40
C LEU A 13 3.36 -40.55 -6.86
N THR A 14 4.03 -41.00 -7.94
CA THR A 14 5.12 -40.25 -8.56
C THR A 14 4.65 -38.98 -9.27
N ILE A 15 3.50 -39.02 -9.95
CA ILE A 15 2.89 -37.81 -10.54
C ILE A 15 2.49 -36.82 -9.46
N ALA A 16 1.85 -37.29 -8.37
CA ALA A 16 1.48 -36.44 -7.25
C ALA A 16 2.70 -35.81 -6.58
N TYR A 17 3.78 -36.57 -6.42
CA TYR A 17 5.04 -36.08 -5.86
C TYR A 17 5.72 -35.03 -6.76
N ALA A 18 5.76 -35.28 -8.08
CA ALA A 18 6.28 -34.31 -9.03
C ALA A 18 5.45 -33.01 -9.07
N ALA A 19 4.12 -33.14 -9.05
CA ALA A 19 3.21 -32.00 -8.96
C ALA A 19 3.38 -31.23 -7.66
N PHE A 20 3.65 -31.91 -6.54
CA PHE A 20 3.93 -31.29 -5.25
C PHE A 20 5.24 -30.49 -5.26
N ILE A 21 6.31 -31.01 -5.86
CA ILE A 21 7.58 -30.29 -6.02
C ILE A 21 7.39 -29.05 -6.90
N ILE A 22 6.69 -29.19 -8.04
CA ILE A 22 6.40 -28.07 -8.92
C ILE A 22 5.54 -27.03 -8.21
N TRP A 23 4.57 -27.46 -7.40
CA TRP A 23 3.74 -26.57 -6.59
C TRP A 23 4.60 -25.80 -5.59
N ILE A 24 5.47 -26.47 -4.82
CA ILE A 24 6.40 -25.81 -3.88
C ILE A 24 7.24 -24.76 -4.60
N TYR A 25 7.84 -25.08 -5.75
CA TYR A 25 8.65 -24.12 -6.52
C TYR A 25 7.83 -22.97 -7.12
N ALA A 26 6.56 -23.20 -7.44
CA ALA A 26 5.66 -22.17 -7.96
C ALA A 26 5.08 -21.27 -6.86
N THR A 27 4.88 -21.80 -5.64
CA THR A 27 4.41 -21.06 -4.46
C THR A 27 5.54 -20.58 -3.55
N GLU A 28 6.80 -20.84 -3.91
CA GLU A 28 7.96 -20.36 -3.17
C GLU A 28 7.92 -18.82 -3.11
N PRO A 29 7.66 -18.22 -1.93
CA PRO A 29 7.67 -16.78 -1.81
C PRO A 29 9.12 -16.34 -2.05
N ARG A 30 9.33 -15.56 -3.12
CA ARG A 30 10.65 -15.23 -3.70
C ARG A 30 11.62 -14.49 -2.79
N THR A 31 11.39 -14.38 -1.49
CA THR A 31 12.14 -13.43 -0.67
C THR A 31 12.07 -13.83 0.79
N PHE A 32 13.08 -14.58 1.26
CA PHE A 32 13.38 -14.70 2.69
C PHE A 32 13.48 -13.32 3.39
N LYS A 33 13.80 -12.26 2.63
CA LYS A 33 13.71 -10.86 3.08
C LYS A 33 12.29 -10.44 3.50
N ASP A 34 11.25 -10.84 2.78
CA ASP A 34 9.88 -10.47 3.11
C ASP A 34 9.39 -11.21 4.36
N VAL A 35 9.84 -12.44 4.57
CA VAL A 35 9.55 -13.21 5.79
C VAL A 35 10.25 -12.60 7.00
N ALA A 36 11.53 -12.22 6.87
CA ALA A 36 12.27 -11.55 7.94
C ALA A 36 11.64 -10.20 8.30
N ASN A 37 11.32 -9.39 7.29
CA ASN A 37 10.66 -8.10 7.49
C ASN A 37 9.30 -8.26 8.16
N SER A 38 8.50 -9.26 7.77
CA SER A 38 7.19 -9.54 8.39
C SER A 38 7.31 -9.92 9.86
N ALA A 39 8.36 -10.66 10.23
CA ALA A 39 8.65 -11.03 11.62
C ALA A 39 9.18 -9.84 12.45
N GLU A 40 10.01 -8.97 11.86
CA GLU A 40 10.49 -7.74 12.50
C GLU A 40 9.38 -6.71 12.72
N VAL A 41 8.44 -6.60 11.78
CA VAL A 41 7.22 -5.79 11.93
C VAL A 41 6.35 -6.32 13.07
N ALA A 42 6.16 -7.65 13.16
CA ALA A 42 5.41 -8.27 14.24
C ALA A 42 6.12 -8.16 15.61
N ALA A 43 7.45 -8.12 15.62
CA ALA A 43 8.26 -7.93 16.82
C ALA A 43 8.44 -6.44 17.23
N GLY A 44 7.93 -5.49 16.45
CA GLY A 44 8.02 -4.05 16.72
C GLY A 44 9.43 -3.47 16.60
N THR A 45 10.37 -4.19 15.97
CA THR A 45 11.77 -3.76 15.78
C THR A 45 12.05 -3.21 14.38
N TYR A 46 11.05 -3.28 13.51
CA TYR A 46 11.14 -2.75 12.16
C TYR A 46 11.41 -1.24 12.17
N GLN A 47 12.46 -0.83 11.46
CA GLN A 47 12.85 0.56 11.34
C GLN A 47 13.05 0.91 9.87
N ILE A 48 12.33 1.93 9.41
CA ILE A 48 12.45 2.43 8.04
C ILE A 48 13.83 3.05 7.80
N ASN A 49 14.23 3.07 6.53
CA ASN A 49 15.39 3.85 6.12
C ASN A 49 15.03 5.35 6.16
N GLN A 50 15.49 6.03 7.22
CA GLN A 50 15.21 7.44 7.46
C GLN A 50 15.78 8.38 6.39
N GLU A 51 16.92 8.03 5.78
CA GLU A 51 17.53 8.82 4.70
C GLU A 51 16.63 8.83 3.46
N LYS A 52 16.13 7.66 3.08
CA LYS A 52 15.18 7.52 1.96
C LYS A 52 13.85 8.18 2.27
N PHE A 53 13.38 8.08 3.51
CA PHE A 53 12.16 8.77 3.94
C PHE A 53 12.30 10.29 3.78
N ALA A 54 13.41 10.86 4.23
CA ALA A 54 13.71 12.28 4.09
C ALA A 54 13.85 12.70 2.61
N ALA A 55 14.47 11.87 1.78
CA ALA A 55 14.54 12.10 0.34
C ALA A 55 13.14 12.15 -0.29
N GLY A 56 12.27 11.19 0.04
CA GLY A 56 10.87 11.18 -0.39
C GLY A 56 10.10 12.42 0.07
N HIS A 57 10.28 12.85 1.32
CA HIS A 57 9.67 14.08 1.85
C HIS A 57 10.13 15.33 1.08
N SER A 58 11.43 15.44 0.78
CA SER A 58 11.95 16.56 -0.02
C SER A 58 11.36 16.61 -1.44
N LEU A 59 11.11 15.45 -2.06
CA LEU A 59 10.48 15.33 -3.37
C LEU A 59 8.99 15.69 -3.30
N PHE A 60 8.31 15.29 -2.23
CA PHE A 60 6.91 15.62 -1.97
C PHE A 60 6.69 17.13 -1.84
N LEU A 61 7.57 17.84 -1.11
CA LEU A 61 7.52 19.29 -1.00
C LEU A 61 7.72 20.00 -2.35
N ARG A 62 8.42 19.36 -3.29
CA ARG A 62 8.62 19.83 -4.68
C ARG A 62 7.50 19.38 -5.64
N GLU A 63 6.40 18.84 -5.10
CA GLU A 63 5.25 18.30 -5.84
C GLU A 63 5.59 17.13 -6.79
N GLN A 64 6.74 16.47 -6.57
CA GLN A 64 7.15 15.28 -7.33
C GLN A 64 6.56 14.03 -6.67
N PHE A 65 5.22 13.94 -6.62
CA PHE A 65 4.50 12.94 -5.83
C PHE A 65 4.82 11.49 -6.22
N ARG A 66 4.91 11.20 -7.52
CA ARG A 66 5.31 9.88 -8.01
C ARG A 66 6.71 9.48 -7.54
N ALA A 67 7.69 10.37 -7.70
CA ALA A 67 9.06 10.12 -7.27
C ALA A 67 9.17 10.00 -5.73
N ALA A 68 8.38 10.78 -4.99
CA ALA A 68 8.31 10.68 -3.54
C ALA A 68 7.80 9.30 -3.10
N ARG A 69 6.76 8.76 -3.75
CA ARG A 69 6.25 7.40 -3.47
C ARG A 69 7.30 6.34 -3.75
N ASP A 70 8.03 6.45 -4.86
CA ASP A 70 9.09 5.48 -5.19
C ASP A 70 10.18 5.46 -4.11
N GLU A 71 10.60 6.62 -3.58
CA GLU A 71 11.55 6.68 -2.48
C GLU A 71 10.98 6.15 -1.16
N TRP A 72 9.70 6.43 -0.86
CA TRP A 72 9.05 5.89 0.33
C TRP A 72 8.81 4.38 0.28
N GLN A 73 8.51 3.82 -0.89
CA GLN A 73 8.47 2.36 -1.07
C GLN A 73 9.84 1.71 -0.84
N ARG A 74 10.93 2.40 -1.17
CA ARG A 74 12.29 1.95 -0.84
C ARG A 74 12.65 2.18 0.62
N ALA A 75 12.06 3.19 1.26
CA ALA A 75 12.26 3.50 2.68
C ALA A 75 11.54 2.50 3.58
N ASP A 76 10.33 2.08 3.17
CA ASP A 76 9.46 1.13 3.84
C ASP A 76 9.03 -0.03 2.91
N PRO A 77 9.95 -0.95 2.53
CA PRO A 77 9.62 -2.06 1.63
C PRO A 77 8.57 -3.01 2.21
N ALA A 78 8.55 -3.17 3.54
CA ALA A 78 7.60 -4.03 4.24
C ALA A 78 6.22 -3.39 4.42
N GLN A 79 6.06 -2.12 4.04
CA GLN A 79 4.85 -1.33 4.29
C GLN A 79 4.43 -1.34 5.77
N GLY A 80 5.41 -1.39 6.68
CA GLY A 80 5.24 -1.61 8.11
C GLY A 80 5.20 -0.33 8.94
N ASP A 81 5.48 0.84 8.34
CA ASP A 81 5.50 2.11 9.05
C ASP A 81 4.26 2.97 8.74
N ALA A 82 3.46 3.23 9.78
CA ALA A 82 2.20 3.97 9.64
C ALA A 82 2.40 5.38 9.07
N ARG A 83 3.50 6.05 9.47
CA ARG A 83 3.83 7.40 8.99
C ARG A 83 4.16 7.39 7.51
N THR A 84 5.00 6.48 7.06
CA THR A 84 5.36 6.35 5.65
C THR A 84 4.15 6.03 4.78
N GLN A 85 3.28 5.11 5.24
CA GLN A 85 2.03 4.81 4.55
C GLN A 85 1.08 6.03 4.48
N PHE A 86 1.03 6.86 5.52
CA PHE A 86 0.25 8.11 5.49
C PHE A 86 0.77 9.09 4.42
N TYR A 87 2.08 9.32 4.33
CA TYR A 87 2.66 10.22 3.32
C TYR A 87 2.45 9.69 1.89
N ILE A 88 2.54 8.37 1.70
CA ILE A 88 2.20 7.73 0.41
C ILE A 88 0.73 8.01 0.06
N ALA A 89 -0.21 7.78 0.98
CA ALA A 89 -1.63 8.07 0.78
C ALA A 89 -1.87 9.55 0.44
N TYR A 90 -1.23 10.46 1.16
CA TYR A 90 -1.36 11.90 0.93
C TYR A 90 -0.82 12.32 -0.44
N SER A 91 0.26 11.68 -0.91
CA SER A 91 0.79 11.95 -2.25
C SER A 91 -0.17 11.51 -3.36
N PHE A 92 -0.90 10.40 -3.17
CA PHE A 92 -1.94 9.97 -4.10
C PHE A 92 -3.12 10.94 -4.11
N TYR A 93 -3.54 11.42 -2.94
CA TYR A 93 -4.56 12.47 -2.84
C TYR A 93 -4.14 13.73 -3.60
N ARG A 94 -2.91 14.21 -3.40
CA ARG A 94 -2.39 15.43 -4.05
C ARG A 94 -2.20 15.29 -5.55
N GLU A 95 -1.83 14.11 -6.03
CA GLU A 95 -1.66 13.85 -7.46
C GLU A 95 -2.99 13.57 -8.16
N GLY A 96 -3.89 12.84 -7.51
CA GLY A 96 -5.25 12.57 -8.00
C GLY A 96 -6.12 13.82 -8.05
N TRP A 97 -5.84 14.81 -7.19
CA TRP A 97 -6.49 16.12 -7.21
C TRP A 97 -5.84 17.05 -8.25
N GLY A 98 -6.01 16.72 -9.53
CA GLY A 98 -5.66 17.60 -10.65
C GLY A 98 -6.72 18.68 -10.85
N ARG A 99 -6.33 19.89 -11.30
CA ARG A 99 -7.20 21.09 -11.47
C ARG A 99 -8.51 20.88 -12.29
N VAL A 100 -8.68 19.74 -12.95
CA VAL A 100 -9.77 19.50 -13.91
C VAL A 100 -10.31 18.06 -13.92
N TYR A 101 -9.61 17.07 -13.33
CA TYR A 101 -10.02 15.66 -13.35
C TYR A 101 -9.61 14.92 -12.07
N TYR A 102 -10.52 14.07 -11.58
CA TYR A 102 -10.28 13.12 -10.49
C TYR A 102 -9.84 11.78 -11.09
N ASP A 103 -8.60 11.40 -10.84
CA ASP A 103 -8.13 10.06 -11.23
C ASP A 103 -8.55 9.05 -10.17
N GLN A 104 -9.65 8.34 -10.43
CA GLN A 104 -10.20 7.35 -9.49
C GLN A 104 -9.19 6.28 -9.10
N ASP A 105 -8.27 5.91 -9.98
CA ASP A 105 -7.30 4.86 -9.70
C ASP A 105 -6.21 5.35 -8.74
N LEU A 106 -5.83 6.62 -8.81
CA LEU A 106 -4.97 7.24 -7.79
C LEU A 106 -5.68 7.36 -6.45
N PHE A 107 -6.96 7.73 -6.43
CA PHE A 107 -7.74 7.81 -5.19
C PHE A 107 -7.91 6.44 -4.51
N LYS A 108 -8.19 5.38 -5.28
CA LYS A 108 -8.24 4.01 -4.76
C LYS A 108 -6.90 3.57 -4.16
N GLN A 109 -5.79 3.82 -4.86
CA GLN A 109 -4.45 3.51 -4.36
C GLN A 109 -4.10 4.30 -3.09
N GLY A 110 -4.51 5.58 -3.03
CA GLY A 110 -4.41 6.40 -1.83
C GLY A 110 -5.20 5.82 -0.66
N LEU A 111 -6.44 5.37 -0.91
CA LEU A 111 -7.32 4.78 0.10
C LEU A 111 -6.76 3.48 0.67
N GLU A 112 -6.17 2.63 -0.18
CA GLU A 112 -5.46 1.43 0.26
C GLU A 112 -4.29 1.76 1.19
N ALA A 113 -3.48 2.76 0.84
CA ALA A 113 -2.38 3.23 1.68
C ALA A 113 -2.86 3.83 3.02
N ALA A 114 -3.95 4.60 3.00
CA ALA A 114 -4.58 5.14 4.21
C ALA A 114 -5.11 4.03 5.11
N ASN A 115 -5.74 3.00 4.55
CA ASN A 115 -6.20 1.83 5.31
C ASN A 115 -5.04 1.06 5.93
N ARG A 116 -3.91 0.89 5.23
CA ARG A 116 -2.69 0.31 5.82
C ARG A 116 -2.18 1.15 6.99
N ALA A 117 -2.07 2.46 6.82
CA ALA A 117 -1.66 3.37 7.89
C ALA A 117 -2.59 3.27 9.12
N ALA A 118 -3.90 3.19 8.90
CA ALA A 118 -4.89 3.03 9.98
C ALA A 118 -4.72 1.70 10.73
N ASN A 119 -4.51 0.60 10.01
CA ASN A 119 -4.28 -0.72 10.59
C ASN A 119 -2.99 -0.76 11.42
N LEU A 120 -1.93 -0.08 10.96
CA LEU A 120 -0.66 0.02 11.70
C LEU A 120 -0.77 0.94 12.92
N ALA A 121 -1.61 1.97 12.85
CA ALA A 121 -1.89 2.92 13.93
C ALA A 121 -3.00 2.45 14.90
N SER A 122 -3.39 1.17 14.86
CA SER A 122 -4.52 0.63 15.66
C SER A 122 -4.38 0.86 17.18
N THR A 123 -3.15 1.00 17.68
CA THR A 123 -2.86 1.18 19.11
C THR A 123 -2.90 2.65 19.56
N ALA A 124 -2.63 3.59 18.66
CA ALA A 124 -2.66 5.03 18.95
C ALA A 124 -2.93 5.82 17.66
N PRO A 125 -3.89 6.78 17.67
CA PRO A 125 -4.21 7.56 16.47
C PRO A 125 -2.96 8.32 15.99
N LEU A 126 -2.48 7.95 14.81
CA LEU A 126 -1.35 8.60 14.17
C LEU A 126 -1.73 10.04 13.82
N THR A 127 -1.08 10.99 14.50
CA THR A 127 -1.18 12.42 14.22
C THR A 127 0.15 12.88 13.64
N ILE A 128 0.11 13.45 12.44
CA ILE A 128 1.27 13.98 11.73
C ILE A 128 1.32 15.49 11.93
N ASP A 129 2.29 15.92 12.73
CA ASP A 129 2.59 17.33 12.94
C ASP A 129 3.55 17.83 11.84
N ASP A 130 3.00 18.10 10.65
CA ASP A 130 3.72 18.74 9.54
C ASP A 130 2.98 20.03 9.14
N PRO A 131 3.62 21.21 9.28
CA PRO A 131 2.99 22.49 8.98
C PRO A 131 2.66 22.68 7.49
N ASN A 132 3.22 21.86 6.61
CA ASN A 132 2.94 21.90 5.17
C ASN A 132 1.75 21.00 4.76
N LEU A 133 1.20 20.26 5.71
CA LEU A 133 0.03 19.41 5.51
C LEU A 133 -1.20 20.07 6.12
N ASN A 134 -2.32 19.84 5.46
CA ASN A 134 -3.60 20.39 5.89
C ASN A 134 -4.54 19.34 6.50
N MET A 135 -4.17 18.07 6.37
CA MET A 135 -4.78 16.95 7.09
C MET A 135 -3.68 16.27 7.87
N HIS A 136 -3.91 16.08 9.17
CA HIS A 136 -2.90 15.58 10.10
C HIS A 136 -3.24 14.19 10.60
N THR A 137 -4.45 13.71 10.35
CA THR A 137 -4.90 12.38 10.78
C THR A 137 -5.21 11.48 9.60
N VAL A 138 -4.99 10.18 9.80
CA VAL A 138 -5.34 9.14 8.81
C VAL A 138 -6.84 9.15 8.52
N ALA A 139 -7.67 9.43 9.53
CA ALA A 139 -9.12 9.48 9.40
C ALA A 139 -9.60 10.61 8.47
N GLU A 140 -9.03 11.81 8.62
CA GLU A 140 -9.32 12.94 7.72
C GLU A 140 -8.94 12.63 6.28
N LEU A 141 -7.73 12.11 6.07
CA LEU A 141 -7.23 11.77 4.74
C LEU A 141 -8.08 10.68 4.07
N LYS A 142 -8.47 9.66 4.85
CA LYS A 142 -9.35 8.58 4.37
C LYS A 142 -10.71 9.10 3.93
N ALA A 143 -11.34 9.98 4.73
CA ALA A 143 -12.64 10.55 4.40
C ALA A 143 -12.60 11.38 3.10
N GLU A 144 -11.53 12.15 2.87
CA GLU A 144 -11.36 12.91 1.63
C GLU A 144 -11.11 12.01 0.42
N LEU A 145 -10.36 10.92 0.60
CA LEU A 145 -10.13 9.93 -0.45
C LEU A 145 -11.41 9.18 -0.82
N GLU A 146 -12.22 8.77 0.16
CA GLU A 146 -13.53 8.13 -0.07
C GLU A 146 -14.48 9.06 -0.83
N GLN A 147 -14.55 10.35 -0.45
CA GLN A 147 -15.35 11.35 -1.17
C GLN A 147 -14.88 11.52 -2.63
N GLY A 148 -13.57 11.51 -2.88
CA GLY A 148 -13.02 11.60 -4.24
C GLY A 148 -13.34 10.37 -5.12
N VAL A 149 -13.51 9.18 -4.53
CA VAL A 149 -13.98 7.99 -5.24
C VAL A 149 -15.49 8.08 -5.54
N GLU A 150 -16.29 8.58 -4.60
CA GLU A 150 -17.76 8.66 -4.73
C GLU A 150 -18.25 9.77 -5.69
N GLN A 151 -17.56 10.93 -5.75
CA GLN A 151 -18.02 12.11 -6.51
C GLN A 151 -18.14 11.92 -8.03
N SER A 152 -17.48 10.92 -8.63
CA SER A 152 -17.44 10.77 -10.10
C SER A 152 -18.75 10.29 -10.74
N TRP A 153 -19.71 9.73 -9.99
CA TRP A 153 -20.96 9.23 -10.57
C TRP A 153 -22.14 10.21 -10.44
N SER A 154 -22.00 11.33 -9.71
CA SER A 154 -23.13 12.24 -9.46
C SER A 154 -22.87 13.75 -9.64
N ASP A 155 -21.66 14.20 -9.97
CA ASP A 155 -21.34 15.63 -10.08
C ASP A 155 -21.50 16.23 -11.50
N VAL A 156 -22.73 16.21 -12.01
CA VAL A 156 -23.26 17.33 -12.81
C VAL A 156 -23.78 18.40 -11.84
N ASN A 157 -22.90 19.01 -11.05
CA ASN A 157 -23.30 20.10 -10.18
C ASN A 157 -22.28 21.27 -10.22
N PRO A 158 -22.55 22.33 -10.99
CA PRO A 158 -21.61 23.43 -11.26
C PRO A 158 -21.31 24.32 -10.04
N LEU A 159 -21.92 24.08 -8.89
CA LEU A 159 -21.72 24.88 -7.67
C LEU A 159 -20.56 24.40 -6.78
N LYS A 160 -19.94 23.23 -7.06
CA LYS A 160 -18.85 22.68 -6.25
C LYS A 160 -17.44 23.11 -6.67
N VAL A 161 -17.30 23.90 -7.73
CA VAL A 161 -16.02 24.44 -8.25
C VAL A 161 -15.30 25.37 -7.26
N LEU A 162 -15.95 25.73 -6.14
CA LEU A 162 -15.49 26.74 -5.18
C LEU A 162 -14.95 26.18 -3.85
N ARG A 163 -14.66 24.87 -3.73
CA ARG A 163 -14.08 24.36 -2.47
C ARG A 163 -12.60 24.75 -2.36
N THR A 164 -12.30 25.63 -1.41
CA THR A 164 -10.94 25.96 -1.01
C THR A 164 -10.26 24.72 -0.45
N ARG A 165 -9.11 24.39 -1.02
CA ARG A 165 -8.17 23.34 -0.59
C ARG A 165 -8.06 23.35 0.93
N LYS A 166 -8.26 22.18 1.57
CA LYS A 166 -7.60 21.96 2.85
C LYS A 166 -6.15 21.77 2.52
#